data_AF-A0A835LPL6-F1
#
_entry.id   AF-A0A835LPL6-F1
#
_cell.length_a   1.000
_cell.length_b   1.000
_cell.length_c   1.000
_cell.angle_alpha   90.00
_cell.angle_beta   90.00
_cell.angle_gamma   90.00
#
_symmetry.space_group_name_H-M   'P 1'
#
loop_
_entity.id
_entity.type
_entity.pdbx_description
1 polymer ?
#
loop_
_entity_poly.entity_id
_entity_poly.type
_entity_poly.pdbx_seq_one_letter_code
_entity_poly.pdbx_strand_id
1 'polypeptide(L)'
;SSICRFLEGEFDAYVMQMRQAHIWGGEPELLMSSHVLQMPITVYMRDNISGNLKIIAEYGKEYGKENPIRVLYHGYGHYDALQSPGGTQLNS
;
A
#
# COMPACT_ATOMS: atom_id res chain seq x y z
N SER A 1 -5.96 -8.75 29.56
CA SER A 1 -5.96 -9.18 28.15
C SER A 1 -4.56 -8.93 27.62
N SER A 2 -3.78 -10.00 27.42
CA SER A 2 -2.32 -9.95 27.25
C SER A 2 -1.97 -10.36 25.82
N ILE A 3 -1.70 -9.38 24.95
CA ILE A 3 -1.18 -9.62 23.59
C ILE A 3 0.24 -9.03 23.41
N CYS A 4 0.75 -8.27 24.38
CA CYS A 4 2.02 -7.53 24.22
C CYS A 4 3.31 -8.34 24.51
N ARG A 5 3.35 -9.66 24.26
CA ARG A 5 4.50 -10.48 24.72
C ARG A 5 5.27 -11.28 23.68
N PHE A 6 5.05 -11.10 22.37
CA PHE A 6 5.71 -11.96 21.38
C PHE A 6 6.66 -11.30 20.37
N LEU A 7 6.80 -9.97 20.31
CA LEU A 7 7.51 -9.37 19.15
C LEU A 7 8.40 -8.16 19.46
N GLU A 8 8.92 -7.88 20.65
CA GLU A 8 9.88 -6.75 20.73
C GLU A 8 11.16 -7.05 19.93
N GLY A 9 11.75 -8.25 20.07
CA GLY A 9 12.94 -8.64 19.29
C GLY A 9 12.67 -8.94 17.81
N GLU A 10 11.55 -9.57 17.48
CA GLU A 10 11.17 -9.90 16.10
C GLU A 10 10.68 -8.67 15.33
N PHE A 11 9.99 -7.73 15.99
CA PHE A 11 9.60 -6.47 15.35
C PHE A 11 10.80 -5.55 15.13
N ASP A 12 11.71 -5.43 16.10
CA ASP A 12 12.93 -4.63 15.91
C ASP A 12 13.81 -5.21 14.79
N ALA A 13 13.95 -6.53 14.74
CA ALA A 13 14.64 -7.21 13.64
C ALA A 13 13.94 -6.98 12.29
N TYR A 14 12.61 -7.07 12.26
CA TYR A 14 11.80 -6.76 11.07
C TYR A 14 12.03 -5.32 10.60
N VAL A 15 11.94 -4.34 11.50
CA VAL A 15 12.18 -2.93 11.20
C VAL A 15 13.61 -2.70 10.71
N MET A 16 14.60 -3.36 11.31
CA MET A 16 15.99 -3.30 10.87
C MET A 16 16.18 -3.87 9.46
N GLN A 17 15.49 -4.95 9.12
CA GLN A 17 15.50 -5.52 7.78
C GLN A 17 14.82 -4.57 6.79
N MET A 18 13.63 -4.08 7.09
CA MET A 18 12.85 -3.20 6.21
C MET A 18 13.53 -1.85 5.92
N ARG A 19 14.47 -1.41 6.78
CA ARG A 19 15.28 -0.21 6.55
C ARG A 19 16.36 -0.39 5.46
N GLN A 20 16.67 -1.62 5.08
CA GLN A 20 17.70 -1.88 4.08
C GLN A 20 17.17 -1.63 2.67
N ALA A 21 18.03 -1.11 1.79
CA ALA A 21 17.69 -0.97 0.38
C ALA A 21 17.41 -2.34 -0.26
N HIS A 22 16.53 -2.36 -1.27
CA HIS A 22 16.17 -3.56 -2.04
C HIS A 22 15.38 -4.64 -1.26
N ILE A 23 14.88 -4.32 -0.07
CA ILE A 23 13.89 -5.15 0.62
C ILE A 23 12.49 -4.80 0.12
N TRP A 24 11.72 -5.84 -0.19
CA TRP A 24 10.35 -5.71 -0.67
C TRP A 24 9.41 -5.49 0.52
N GLY A 25 8.64 -4.42 0.49
CA GLY A 25 7.50 -4.23 1.39
C GLY A 25 6.26 -4.98 0.90
N GLY A 26 5.26 -5.05 1.76
CA GLY A 26 3.99 -5.68 1.45
C GLY A 26 2.81 -5.02 2.15
N GLU A 27 1.84 -5.84 2.55
CA GLU A 27 0.64 -5.38 3.25
C GLU A 27 0.92 -4.59 4.55
N PRO A 28 1.86 -5.01 5.44
CA PRO A 28 2.15 -4.25 6.65
C PRO A 28 2.61 -2.82 6.35
N GLU A 29 3.48 -2.63 5.35
CA GLU A 29 3.97 -1.31 4.95
C GLU A 29 2.86 -0.47 4.32
N LEU A 30 1.99 -1.06 3.50
CA LEU A 30 0.85 -0.34 2.90
C LEU A 30 -0.13 0.13 3.98
N LEU A 31 -0.43 -0.73 4.96
CA LEU A 31 -1.27 -0.37 6.09
C LEU A 31 -0.63 0.77 6.90
N MET A 32 0.63 0.63 7.29
CA MET A 32 1.32 1.65 8.08
C MET A 32 1.51 2.96 7.30
N SER A 33 1.76 2.90 5.99
CA SER A 33 1.87 4.09 5.14
C SER A 33 0.54 4.84 5.07
N SER A 34 -0.59 4.14 4.98
CA SER A 34 -1.91 4.78 5.00
C SER A 34 -2.15 5.56 6.30
N HIS A 35 -1.68 5.02 7.42
CA HIS A 35 -1.77 5.66 8.72
C HIS A 35 -0.85 6.88 8.86
N VAL A 36 0.42 6.76 8.43
CA VAL A 36 1.40 7.85 8.48
C VAL A 36 1.01 9.01 7.56
N LEU A 37 0.51 8.70 6.37
CA LEU A 37 0.09 9.70 5.39
C LEU A 37 -1.30 10.26 5.66
N GLN A 38 -2.09 9.61 6.52
CA GLN A 38 -3.51 9.90 6.74
C GLN A 38 -4.29 9.94 5.42
N MET A 39 -4.01 9.00 4.53
CA MET A 39 -4.60 8.91 3.20
C MET A 39 -5.01 7.47 2.88
N PRO A 40 -6.14 7.27 2.18
CA PRO A 40 -6.52 5.94 1.73
C PRO A 40 -5.54 5.42 0.66
N ILE A 41 -5.19 4.15 0.75
CA ILE A 41 -4.39 3.43 -0.26
C ILE A 41 -5.26 2.33 -0.86
N THR A 42 -5.43 2.35 -2.18
CA THR A 42 -6.18 1.34 -2.93
C THR A 42 -5.24 0.49 -3.77
N VAL A 43 -5.29 -0.82 -3.57
CA VAL A 43 -4.50 -1.79 -4.35
C VAL A 43 -5.40 -2.39 -5.43
N TYR A 44 -4.98 -2.22 -6.68
CA TYR A 44 -5.60 -2.81 -7.85
C TYR A 44 -4.82 -4.03 -8.32
N MET A 45 -5.51 -4.96 -8.96
CA MET A 45 -4.92 -6.03 -9.75
C MET A 45 -5.60 -6.05 -11.11
N ARG A 46 -4.84 -6.33 -12.17
CA ARG A 46 -5.42 -6.55 -13.48
C ARG A 46 -6.05 -7.94 -13.53
N ASP A 47 -7.34 -7.99 -13.84
CA ASP A 47 -8.03 -9.26 -14.09
C ASP A 47 -7.56 -9.82 -15.43
N ASN A 48 -7.04 -11.05 -15.40
CA ASN A 48 -6.53 -11.75 -16.59
C ASN A 48 -7.64 -12.12 -17.57
N ILE A 49 -8.90 -12.21 -17.12
CA ILE A 49 -10.03 -12.59 -17.96
C ILE A 49 -10.63 -11.36 -18.64
N SER A 50 -11.00 -10.34 -17.87
CA SER A 50 -11.66 -9.15 -18.42
C SER A 50 -10.71 -8.03 -18.84
N GLY A 51 -9.43 -8.10 -18.46
CA GLY A 51 -8.45 -7.03 -18.68
C GLY A 51 -8.66 -5.79 -17.80
N ASN A 52 -9.72 -5.76 -16.99
CA ASN A 52 -10.10 -4.63 -16.15
C ASN A 52 -9.29 -4.59 -14.84
N LEU A 53 -9.23 -3.41 -14.21
CA LEU A 53 -8.65 -3.25 -12.89
C LEU A 53 -9.69 -3.60 -11.81
N LYS A 54 -9.33 -4.53 -10.91
CA LYS A 54 -10.12 -4.93 -9.75
C LYS A 54 -9.42 -4.45 -8.47
N ILE A 55 -10.18 -3.89 -7.54
CA ILE A 55 -9.67 -3.58 -6.20
C ILE A 55 -9.52 -4.89 -5.43
N ILE A 56 -8.32 -5.14 -4.90
CA ILE A 56 -8.00 -6.34 -4.10
C ILE A 56 -7.79 -6.01 -2.62
N ALA A 57 -7.43 -4.77 -2.28
CA ALA A 57 -7.27 -4.30 -0.92
C ALA A 57 -7.46 -2.78 -0.83
N GLU A 58 -7.89 -2.32 0.34
CA GLU A 58 -8.05 -0.90 0.66
C GLU A 58 -7.64 -0.66 2.11
N TYR A 59 -6.70 0.26 2.32
CA TYR A 59 -6.17 0.65 3.62
C TYR A 59 -6.52 2.12 3.90
N GLY A 60 -6.70 2.48 5.18
CA GLY A 60 -6.97 3.87 5.58
C GLY A 60 -8.35 4.39 5.18
N LYS A 61 -9.38 3.54 5.16
CA LYS A 61 -10.76 3.93 4.80
C LYS A 61 -11.33 5.01 5.71
N GLU A 62 -10.84 5.06 6.95
CA GLU A 62 -11.16 6.04 7.98
C GLU A 62 -10.76 7.47 7.59
N TYR A 63 -9.80 7.65 6.67
CA TYR A 63 -9.35 8.95 6.20
C TYR A 63 -10.18 9.50 5.03
N GLY A 64 -11.21 8.78 4.60
CA GLY A 64 -12.11 9.16 3.51
C GLY A 64 -11.83 8.41 2.21
N LYS A 65 -12.44 8.88 1.12
CA LYS A 65 -12.33 8.28 -0.23
C LYS A 65 -11.80 9.25 -1.27
N GLU A 66 -11.37 10.42 -0.83
CA GLU A 66 -10.90 11.48 -1.72
C GLU A 66 -9.45 11.22 -2.12
N ASN A 67 -9.20 11.25 -3.43
CA ASN A 67 -7.87 11.11 -4.04
C ASN A 67 -6.94 10.06 -3.39
N PRO A 68 -7.34 8.77 -3.37
CA PRO A 68 -6.50 7.73 -2.80
C PRO A 68 -5.18 7.59 -3.55
N ILE A 69 -4.14 7.20 -2.82
CA ILE A 69 -2.92 6.65 -3.40
C ILE A 69 -3.30 5.30 -4.00
N ARG A 70 -2.97 5.08 -5.27
CA ARG A 70 -3.37 3.87 -5.98
C ARG A 70 -2.14 3.14 -6.48
N VAL A 71 -2.11 1.85 -6.21
CA VAL A 71 -1.02 0.96 -6.63
C VAL A 71 -1.59 -0.23 -7.40
N LEU A 72 -0.85 -0.71 -8.39
CA LEU A 72 -1.17 -1.87 -9.23
C LEU A 72 -0.28 -3.05 -8.85
N TYR A 73 -0.88 -4.10 -8.32
CA TYR A 73 -0.22 -5.34 -7.97
C TYR A 73 -0.25 -6.33 -9.14
N HIS A 74 0.93 -6.86 -9.49
CA HIS A 74 1.12 -7.74 -10.65
C HIS A 74 0.98 -9.25 -10.35
N GLY A 75 0.70 -9.62 -9.10
CA GLY A 75 0.52 -11.03 -8.71
C GLY A 75 1.79 -11.76 -8.28
N TYR A 76 2.98 -11.23 -8.59
CA TYR A 76 4.29 -11.82 -8.27
C TYR A 76 5.15 -10.96 -7.33
N GLY A 77 4.52 -10.12 -6.51
CA GLY A 77 5.24 -9.24 -5.56
C GLY A 77 5.51 -7.82 -6.05
N HIS A 78 5.26 -7.52 -7.33
CA HIS A 78 5.54 -6.20 -7.91
C HIS A 78 4.36 -5.22 -7.83
N TYR A 79 4.65 -3.98 -7.45
CA TYR A 79 3.71 -2.87 -7.36
C TYR A 79 4.13 -1.71 -8.26
N ASP A 80 3.20 -1.19 -9.06
CA ASP A 80 3.37 0.05 -9.82
C ASP A 80 2.45 1.15 -9.31
N ALA A 81 2.87 2.41 -9.44
CA ALA A 81 2.00 3.54 -9.15
C ALA A 81 0.91 3.68 -10.23
N LEU A 82 -0.35 3.69 -9.82
CA LEU A 82 -1.48 3.93 -10.72
C LEU A 82 -1.90 5.40 -10.62
N GLN A 83 -1.56 6.18 -11.65
CA GLN A 83 -1.97 7.59 -11.70
C GLN A 83 -3.46 7.72 -12.00
N SER A 84 -4.12 8.69 -11.38
CA SER A 84 -5.44 9.12 -11.84
C SER A 84 -5.31 9.65 -13.28
N PRO A 85 -6.27 9.37 -14.17
CA PRO A 85 -6.39 10.11 -15.44
C PRO A 85 -6.80 11.59 -15.26
N GLY A 86 -6.56 12.18 -14.08
CA GLY A 86 -6.91 13.56 -13.70
C GLY A 86 -5.72 14.35 -13.16
N GLY A 87 -4.50 14.02 -13.56
CA GLY A 87 -3.38 14.96 -13.44
C GLY A 87 -3.66 16.16 -14.34
N THR A 88 -4.43 17.14 -13.84
CA THR A 88 -4.49 18.48 -14.43
C THR A 88 -3.05 18.93 -14.64
N GLN A 89 -2.67 19.13 -15.89
CA GLN A 89 -1.57 20.03 -16.23
C GLN A 89 -1.91 21.37 -15.59
N LEU A 90 -1.31 21.66 -14.43
CA LEU A 90 -1.24 23.01 -13.92
C LEU A 90 -0.21 23.72 -14.81
N ASN A 91 -0.73 24.34 -15.87
CA ASN A 91 0.01 25.31 -16.66
C ASN A 91 0.49 26.41 -15.71
N SER A 92 1.80 26.61 -15.63
CA SER A 92 2.43 27.83 -15.14
C SER A 92 3.64 28.10 -16.01
#